data_AF-A0A358DH21-F1
#
_entry.id   AF-A0A358DH21-F1
#
_cell.length_a   1.000
_cell.length_b   1.000
_cell.length_c   1.000
_cell.angle_alpha   90.00
_cell.angle_beta   90.00
_cell.angle_gamma   90.00
#
_symmetry.space_group_name_H-M   'P 1'
#
loop_
_entity.id
_entity.type
_entity.pdbx_description
1 polymer ?
#
loop_
_entity_poly.entity_id
_entity_poly.type
_entity_poly.pdbx_seq_one_letter_code
_entity_poly.pdbx_strand_id
1 'polypeptide(L)'
;MKKNERAPSVYRLAHLWPLAVIIIGIGACAAGAAVSQPYWDFFGLLLILSLAALLGGALFGFLFGVPRLNRNYDPREDYGRTTKYMPNTNLEEVSDWLTKIIIGVTLTQLTKIPGYLQDMADYIVANSNCSTLDCNFAGPVIISLFIYFFIAGFISGYYYTRIFLPNLFSVMEENSILKAETAIWREGGKKMFSLAGEPEV
;
A
#
# COMPACT_ATOMS: atom_id res chain seq x y z
N MET A 1 -15.98 33.98 -6.65
CA MET A 1 -14.73 33.78 -5.88
C MET A 1 -14.79 32.41 -5.20
N LYS A 2 -14.13 31.39 -5.77
CA LYS A 2 -14.05 30.05 -5.15
C LYS A 2 -13.16 30.17 -3.91
N LYS A 3 -13.74 29.91 -2.74
CA LYS A 3 -13.04 29.88 -1.46
C LYS A 3 -11.97 28.78 -1.57
N ASN A 4 -10.70 29.19 -1.56
CA ASN A 4 -9.55 28.30 -1.52
C ASN A 4 -9.51 27.68 -0.11
N GLU A 5 -10.37 26.70 0.13
CA GLU A 5 -10.35 25.90 1.36
C GLU A 5 -9.09 25.03 1.31
N ARG A 6 -7.97 25.61 1.74
CA ARG A 6 -6.76 24.86 2.04
C ARG A 6 -7.15 23.75 3.00
N ALA A 7 -7.16 22.50 2.52
CA ALA A 7 -7.33 21.33 3.35
C ALA A 7 -6.43 21.47 4.60
N PRO A 8 -6.96 21.24 5.82
CA PRO A 8 -6.21 21.50 7.05
C PRO A 8 -4.88 20.73 7.00
N SER A 9 -3.80 21.39 7.41
CA SER A 9 -2.41 20.89 7.32
C SER A 9 -2.24 19.47 7.86
N VAL A 10 -3.11 19.06 8.79
CA VAL A 10 -3.21 17.73 9.39
C VAL A 10 -3.37 16.61 8.35
N TYR A 11 -4.16 16.79 7.30
CA TYR A 11 -4.29 15.78 6.22
C TYR A 11 -3.01 15.65 5.39
N ARG A 12 -2.25 16.75 5.26
CA ARG A 12 -0.93 16.72 4.63
C ARG A 12 0.15 16.12 5.54
N LEU A 13 -0.03 16.12 6.85
CA LEU A 13 0.91 15.43 7.74
C LEU A 13 0.62 13.92 7.79
N ALA A 14 -0.67 13.56 7.70
CA ALA A 14 -1.14 12.18 7.81
C ALA A 14 -0.73 11.26 6.64
N HIS A 15 -0.29 11.76 5.48
CA HIS A 15 0.27 10.86 4.46
C HIS A 15 1.79 10.65 4.62
N LEU A 16 2.46 11.46 5.43
CA LEU A 16 3.92 11.40 5.58
C LEU A 16 4.38 10.36 6.60
N TRP A 17 3.51 9.95 7.54
CA TRP A 17 3.91 9.00 8.59
C TRP A 17 4.39 7.64 8.09
N PRO A 18 3.80 6.98 7.05
CA PRO A 18 4.29 5.68 6.61
C PRO A 18 5.67 5.81 5.95
N LEU A 19 5.90 6.91 5.23
CA LEU A 19 7.20 7.24 4.67
C LEU A 19 8.22 7.53 5.77
N ALA A 20 7.82 8.22 6.84
CA ALA A 20 8.69 8.48 7.97
C ALA A 20 9.15 7.18 8.65
N VAL A 21 8.27 6.18 8.81
CA VAL A 21 8.66 4.85 9.34
C VAL A 21 9.72 4.21 8.45
N ILE A 22 9.53 4.19 7.14
CA ILE A 22 10.51 3.62 6.20
C ILE A 22 11.85 4.36 6.26
N ILE A 23 11.82 5.70 6.28
CA ILE A 23 13.02 6.54 6.33
C ILE A 23 13.77 6.33 7.65
N ILE A 24 13.08 6.23 8.78
CA ILE A 24 13.68 5.94 10.09
C ILE A 24 14.37 4.58 10.07
N GLY A 25 13.73 3.55 9.48
CA GLY A 25 14.33 2.23 9.33
C GLY A 25 15.61 2.25 8.48
N ILE A 26 15.58 2.91 7.32
CA ILE A 26 16.77 3.05 6.45
C ILE A 26 17.87 3.85 7.16
N GLY A 27 17.49 4.92 7.88
CA GLY A 27 18.40 5.74 8.67
C GLY A 27 19.07 4.97 9.80
N ALA A 28 18.35 4.09 10.49
CA ALA A 28 18.90 3.21 11.52
C ALA A 28 19.94 2.24 10.94
N CYS A 29 19.68 1.67 9.76
CA CYS A 29 20.64 0.82 9.05
C CYS A 29 21.89 1.61 8.63
N ALA A 30 21.72 2.82 8.11
CA ALA A 30 22.82 3.66 7.66
C ALA A 30 23.68 4.14 8.84
N ALA A 31 23.07 4.46 9.98
CA ALA A 31 23.78 4.81 11.21
C ALA A 31 24.63 3.65 11.74
N GLY A 32 24.11 2.41 11.67
CA GLY A 32 24.87 1.21 12.01
C GLY A 32 26.06 0.96 11.06
N ALA A 33 25.88 1.21 9.76
CA ALA A 33 26.93 1.07 8.76
C ALA A 33 28.05 2.13 8.89
N ALA A 34 27.72 3.32 9.39
CA ALA A 34 28.68 4.42 9.57
C ALA A 34 29.71 4.16 10.68
N VAL A 35 29.54 3.13 11.51
CA VAL A 35 30.44 2.81 12.62
C VAL A 35 31.78 2.23 12.15
N SER A 36 31.83 1.47 11.04
CA SER A 36 33.09 0.93 10.52
C SER A 36 33.02 0.50 9.04
N GLN A 37 34.15 0.61 8.32
CA GLN A 37 34.31 0.29 6.89
C GLN A 37 33.82 -1.11 6.44
N PRO A 38 33.98 -2.21 7.22
CA PRO A 38 33.49 -3.55 6.84
C PRO A 38 31.96 -3.68 6.84
N TYR A 39 31.23 -2.71 7.40
CA TYR A 39 29.77 -2.77 7.51
C TYR A 39 29.05 -2.26 6.24
N TRP A 40 29.76 -1.71 5.26
CA TRP A 40 29.15 -1.20 4.02
C TRP A 40 28.66 -2.32 3.09
N ASP A 41 29.41 -3.41 2.93
CA ASP A 41 28.98 -4.56 2.12
C ASP A 41 27.76 -5.25 2.76
N PHE A 42 27.79 -5.38 4.09
CA PHE A 42 26.68 -5.91 4.86
C PHE A 42 25.45 -5.00 4.79
N PHE A 43 25.63 -3.68 4.82
CA PHE A 43 24.55 -2.71 4.65
C PHE A 43 23.84 -2.84 3.31
N GLY A 44 24.58 -3.05 2.20
CA GLY A 44 23.99 -3.27 0.88
C GLY A 44 23.05 -4.49 0.86
N LEU A 45 23.48 -5.60 1.46
CA LEU A 45 22.67 -6.81 1.60
C LEU A 45 21.43 -6.57 2.46
N LEU A 46 21.60 -5.94 3.63
CA LEU A 46 20.49 -5.61 4.52
C LEU A 46 19.47 -4.68 3.85
N LEU A 47 19.93 -3.73 3.05
CA LEU A 47 19.08 -2.79 2.32
C LEU A 47 18.27 -3.49 1.23
N ILE A 48 18.89 -4.36 0.44
CA ILE A 48 18.16 -5.16 -0.57
C ILE A 48 17.11 -6.05 0.10
N LEU A 49 17.48 -6.73 1.18
CA LEU A 49 16.56 -7.57 1.95
C LEU A 49 15.39 -6.74 2.51
N SER A 50 15.68 -5.56 3.07
CA SER A 50 14.67 -4.63 3.58
C SER A 50 13.70 -4.19 2.48
N LEU A 51 14.22 -3.83 1.30
CA LEU A 51 13.40 -3.39 0.18
C LEU A 51 12.55 -4.55 -0.38
N ALA A 52 13.09 -5.75 -0.45
CA ALA A 52 12.34 -6.95 -0.85
C ALA A 52 11.20 -7.24 0.14
N ALA A 53 11.49 -7.20 1.44
CA ALA A 53 10.48 -7.36 2.50
C ALA A 53 9.41 -6.27 2.44
N LEU A 54 9.82 -5.01 2.21
CA LEU A 54 8.92 -3.87 2.06
C LEU A 54 8.01 -4.02 0.84
N LEU A 55 8.54 -4.43 -0.31
CA LEU A 55 7.73 -4.69 -1.51
C LEU A 55 6.76 -5.85 -1.30
N GLY A 56 7.22 -6.93 -0.67
CA GLY A 56 6.38 -8.06 -0.30
C GLY A 56 5.22 -7.60 0.60
N GLY A 57 5.55 -6.92 1.70
CA GLY A 57 4.57 -6.34 2.61
C GLY A 57 3.60 -5.41 1.90
N ALA A 58 4.11 -4.47 1.09
CA ALA A 58 3.29 -3.49 0.37
C ALA A 58 2.34 -4.15 -0.63
N LEU A 59 2.75 -5.24 -1.29
CA LEU A 59 1.89 -6.03 -2.15
C LEU A 59 0.72 -6.63 -1.36
N PHE A 60 0.99 -7.24 -0.20
CA PHE A 60 -0.08 -7.73 0.67
C PHE A 60 -0.98 -6.59 1.15
N GLY A 61 -0.40 -5.49 1.62
CA GLY A 61 -1.14 -4.31 2.05
C GLY A 61 -2.05 -3.76 0.95
N PHE A 62 -1.54 -3.70 -0.29
CA PHE A 62 -2.32 -3.33 -1.47
C PHE A 62 -3.53 -4.25 -1.65
N LEU A 63 -3.33 -5.58 -1.67
CA LEU A 63 -4.42 -6.56 -1.84
C LEU A 63 -5.54 -6.38 -0.81
N PHE A 64 -5.18 -6.10 0.44
CA PHE A 64 -6.15 -5.85 1.52
C PHE A 64 -6.77 -4.44 1.48
N GLY A 65 -6.06 -3.48 0.88
CA GLY A 65 -6.50 -2.08 0.80
C GLY A 65 -7.42 -1.76 -0.38
N VAL A 66 -7.48 -2.60 -1.41
CA VAL A 66 -8.32 -2.34 -2.60
C VAL A 66 -9.79 -2.17 -2.21
N PRO A 67 -10.43 -1.04 -2.56
CA PRO A 67 -11.84 -0.82 -2.28
C PRO A 67 -12.73 -1.74 -3.11
N ARG A 68 -13.87 -2.15 -2.54
CA ARG A 68 -14.84 -3.01 -3.23
C ARG A 68 -15.91 -2.15 -3.90
N LEU A 69 -16.34 -2.56 -5.08
CA LEU A 69 -17.50 -1.96 -5.75
C LEU A 69 -18.77 -2.38 -5.03
N ASN A 70 -19.57 -1.41 -4.61
CA ASN A 70 -20.91 -1.67 -4.11
C ASN A 70 -21.81 -2.08 -5.28
N ARG A 71 -22.11 -3.38 -5.39
CA ARG A 71 -22.95 -3.93 -6.47
C ARG A 71 -24.41 -3.47 -6.42
N ASN A 72 -24.86 -3.00 -5.26
CA ASN A 72 -26.22 -2.51 -5.06
C ASN A 72 -26.33 -1.00 -5.31
N TYR A 73 -25.25 -0.34 -5.74
CA TYR A 73 -25.27 1.07 -6.06
C TYR A 73 -26.08 1.33 -7.33
N ASP A 74 -27.24 1.98 -7.18
CA ASP A 74 -28.02 2.49 -8.32
C ASP A 74 -27.79 4.00 -8.45
N PRO A 75 -27.16 4.48 -9.56
CA PRO A 75 -26.92 5.90 -9.78
C PRO A 75 -28.20 6.74 -9.81
N ARG A 76 -29.39 6.16 -10.04
CA ARG A 76 -30.65 6.91 -10.15
C ARG A 76 -31.35 7.10 -8.80
N GLU A 77 -31.21 6.13 -7.90
CA GLU A 77 -31.87 6.15 -6.60
C GLU A 77 -30.96 6.64 -5.46
N ASP A 78 -29.64 6.42 -5.58
CA ASP A 78 -28.69 6.61 -4.49
C ASP A 78 -27.79 7.85 -4.61
N TYR A 79 -28.16 8.84 -5.43
CA TYR A 79 -27.43 10.12 -5.53
C TYR A 79 -27.22 10.74 -4.13
N GLY A 80 -25.99 10.65 -3.60
CA GLY A 80 -25.61 11.18 -2.29
C GLY A 80 -25.99 10.33 -1.07
N ARG A 81 -26.62 9.16 -1.22
CA ARG A 81 -27.04 8.29 -0.10
C ARG A 81 -26.13 7.09 0.13
N THR A 82 -25.64 6.45 -0.93
CA THR A 82 -24.73 5.30 -0.83
C THR A 82 -23.43 5.57 -1.56
N THR A 83 -22.31 5.10 -1.02
CA THR A 83 -21.01 5.23 -1.67
C THR A 83 -20.84 4.11 -2.68
N LYS A 84 -20.45 4.45 -3.91
CA LYS A 84 -20.18 3.48 -4.99
C LYS A 84 -19.01 2.54 -4.64
N TYR A 85 -18.02 3.07 -3.91
CA TYR A 85 -16.88 2.31 -3.41
C TYR A 85 -16.98 2.15 -1.90
N MET A 86 -17.08 0.90 -1.44
CA MET A 86 -17.07 0.59 -0.02
C MET A 86 -15.66 0.23 0.47
N PRO A 87 -15.30 0.65 1.69
CA PRO A 87 -14.08 0.17 2.33
C PRO A 87 -14.06 -1.36 2.41
N ASN A 88 -12.88 -1.96 2.26
CA ASN A 88 -12.73 -3.41 2.36
C ASN A 88 -12.86 -3.88 3.81
N THR A 89 -13.78 -4.82 4.08
CA THR A 89 -13.93 -5.51 5.39
C THR A 89 -12.94 -6.65 5.57
N ASN A 90 -12.12 -6.96 4.55
CA ASN A 90 -11.15 -8.06 4.63
C ASN A 90 -10.28 -8.01 5.88
N LEU A 91 -9.80 -6.85 6.32
CA LEU A 91 -8.98 -6.77 7.55
C LEU A 91 -9.77 -6.99 8.83
N GLU A 92 -11.07 -6.72 8.83
CA GLU A 92 -11.93 -7.00 9.98
C GLU A 92 -12.15 -8.51 10.11
N GLU A 93 -12.50 -9.17 9.01
CA GLU A 93 -12.58 -10.64 8.90
C GLU A 93 -11.22 -11.28 9.24
N VAL A 94 -10.15 -10.70 8.70
CA VAL A 94 -8.76 -11.10 8.96
C VAL A 94 -8.25 -10.67 10.35
N SER A 95 -8.98 -9.86 11.11
CA SER A 95 -8.64 -9.64 12.52
C SER A 95 -9.33 -10.70 13.38
N ASP A 96 -10.58 -11.02 13.06
CA ASP A 96 -11.39 -11.98 13.82
C ASP A 96 -10.89 -13.42 13.69
N TRP A 97 -10.47 -13.86 12.50
CA TRP A 97 -9.80 -15.17 12.36
C TRP A 97 -8.43 -15.21 13.09
N LEU A 98 -7.70 -14.09 13.16
CA LEU A 98 -6.32 -14.05 13.65
C LEU A 98 -6.32 -14.10 15.16
N THR A 99 -7.23 -13.38 15.81
CA THR A 99 -7.44 -13.49 17.26
C THR A 99 -7.84 -14.92 17.65
N LYS A 100 -8.71 -15.57 16.86
CA LYS A 100 -9.06 -16.99 17.06
C LYS A 100 -7.87 -17.93 16.85
N ILE A 101 -7.03 -17.69 15.83
CA ILE A 101 -5.80 -18.45 15.60
C ILE A 101 -4.78 -18.21 16.72
N ILE A 102 -4.58 -16.98 17.19
CA ILE A 102 -3.66 -16.69 18.30
C ILE A 102 -4.11 -17.46 19.55
N ILE A 103 -5.39 -17.42 19.88
CA ILE A 103 -5.95 -18.20 20.99
C ILE A 103 -5.74 -19.71 20.73
N GLY A 104 -6.06 -20.23 19.54
CA GLY A 104 -5.97 -21.65 19.23
C GLY A 104 -4.55 -22.22 19.08
N VAL A 105 -3.61 -21.45 18.52
CA VAL A 105 -2.22 -21.85 18.28
C VAL A 105 -1.38 -21.71 19.55
N THR A 106 -1.71 -20.76 20.43
CA THR A 106 -1.14 -20.71 21.79
C THR A 106 -1.44 -22.00 22.56
N LEU A 107 -2.55 -22.68 22.25
CA LEU A 107 -2.90 -23.98 22.84
C LEU A 107 -2.24 -25.20 22.19
N THR A 108 -1.63 -25.10 21.00
CA THR A 108 -1.26 -26.33 20.25
C THR A 108 0.09 -26.37 19.54
N GLN A 109 0.53 -25.39 18.74
CA GLN A 109 1.72 -25.59 17.85
C GLN A 109 2.50 -24.32 17.40
N LEU A 110 2.65 -23.27 18.22
CA LEU A 110 3.40 -22.05 17.84
C LEU A 110 4.93 -22.27 17.60
N THR A 111 5.46 -23.48 17.77
CA THR A 111 6.90 -23.75 17.82
C THR A 111 7.62 -23.82 16.47
N LYS A 112 6.91 -23.93 15.33
CA LYS A 112 7.55 -24.13 14.01
C LYS A 112 7.92 -22.84 13.27
N ILE A 113 7.24 -21.73 13.54
CA ILE A 113 7.45 -20.45 12.83
C ILE A 113 8.85 -19.86 13.10
N PRO A 114 9.37 -19.87 14.35
CA PRO A 114 10.72 -19.38 14.61
C PRO A 114 11.80 -20.15 13.85
N GLY A 115 11.61 -21.46 13.62
CA GLY A 115 12.57 -22.31 12.90
C GLY A 115 12.83 -21.82 11.47
N TYR A 116 11.78 -21.53 10.70
CA TYR A 116 11.95 -21.04 9.32
C TYR A 116 12.61 -19.65 9.25
N LEU A 117 12.34 -18.77 10.21
CA LEU A 117 13.00 -17.46 10.28
C LEU A 117 14.49 -17.61 10.65
N GLN A 118 14.80 -18.55 11.55
CA GLN A 118 16.16 -18.90 11.92
C GLN A 118 16.91 -19.48 10.72
N ASP A 119 16.33 -20.46 10.01
CA ASP A 119 16.94 -21.09 8.83
C ASP A 119 17.26 -20.07 7.73
N MET A 120 16.36 -19.11 7.51
CA MET A 120 16.58 -18.02 6.55
C MET A 120 17.74 -17.12 6.98
N ALA A 121 17.80 -16.74 8.25
CA ALA A 121 18.87 -15.92 8.78
C ALA A 121 20.22 -16.65 8.74
N ASP A 122 20.23 -17.92 9.12
CA ASP A 122 21.41 -18.79 9.11
C ASP A 122 21.93 -18.98 7.68
N TYR A 123 21.05 -19.13 6.69
CA TYR A 123 21.44 -19.17 5.27
C TYR A 123 22.14 -17.88 4.83
N ILE A 124 21.62 -16.72 5.22
CA ILE A 124 22.22 -15.42 4.87
C ILE A 124 23.57 -15.25 5.58
N VAL A 125 23.64 -15.58 6.87
CA VAL A 125 24.86 -15.49 7.68
C VAL A 125 25.94 -16.45 7.19
N ALA A 126 25.59 -17.69 6.81
CA ALA A 126 26.54 -18.68 6.31
C ALA A 126 27.22 -18.26 5.00
N ASN A 127 26.57 -17.39 4.21
CA ASN A 127 27.13 -16.84 2.97
C ASN A 127 27.73 -15.44 3.17
N SER A 128 27.86 -14.97 4.41
CA SER A 128 28.44 -13.67 4.78
C SER A 128 29.88 -13.80 5.26
N ASN A 129 30.68 -12.74 5.13
CA ASN A 129 32.07 -12.76 5.61
C ASN A 129 32.14 -12.57 7.14
N CYS A 130 32.08 -13.68 7.88
CA CYS A 130 32.17 -13.69 9.34
C CYS A 130 33.57 -13.39 9.91
N SER A 131 34.58 -13.12 9.07
CA SER A 131 35.89 -12.68 9.54
C SER A 131 35.91 -11.21 9.98
N THR A 132 34.99 -10.41 9.47
CA THR A 132 34.88 -8.97 9.76
C THR A 132 33.58 -8.58 10.47
N LEU A 133 32.57 -9.46 10.45
CA LEU A 133 31.24 -9.24 11.03
C LEU A 133 31.03 -10.16 12.23
N ASP A 134 30.41 -9.63 13.30
CA ASP A 134 29.93 -10.47 14.40
C ASP A 134 28.66 -11.21 13.97
N CYS A 135 28.85 -12.40 13.42
CA CYS A 135 27.77 -13.24 12.91
C CYS A 135 26.81 -13.72 14.00
N ASN A 136 27.18 -13.66 15.29
CA ASN A 136 26.24 -13.94 16.38
C ASN A 136 25.14 -12.87 16.50
N PHE A 137 25.46 -11.63 16.12
CA PHE A 137 24.51 -10.51 16.14
C PHE A 137 23.78 -10.33 14.80
N ALA A 138 24.38 -10.77 13.69
CA ALA A 138 23.83 -10.62 12.35
C ALA A 138 22.46 -11.31 12.18
N GLY A 139 22.31 -12.54 12.68
CA GLY A 139 21.07 -13.32 12.56
C GLY A 139 19.84 -12.61 13.15
N PRO A 140 19.85 -12.25 14.44
CA PRO A 140 18.76 -11.50 15.07
C PRO A 140 18.44 -10.17 14.38
N VAL A 141 19.46 -9.47 13.87
CA VAL A 141 19.27 -8.21 13.13
C VAL A 141 18.53 -8.46 11.82
N ILE A 142 18.95 -9.46 11.04
CA ILE A 142 18.34 -9.83 9.75
C ILE A 142 16.85 -10.17 9.94
N ILE A 143 16.52 -11.00 10.94
CA ILE A 143 15.13 -11.39 11.23
C ILE A 143 14.31 -10.16 11.64
N SER A 144 14.82 -9.36 12.57
CA SER A 144 14.13 -8.17 13.09
C SER A 144 13.88 -7.15 11.98
N LEU A 145 14.87 -6.95 11.12
CA LEU A 145 14.81 -6.04 9.98
C LEU A 145 13.79 -6.49 8.94
N PHE A 146 13.81 -7.78 8.59
CA PHE A 146 12.85 -8.37 7.67
C PHE A 146 11.41 -8.17 8.15
N ILE A 147 11.15 -8.51 9.42
CA ILE A 147 9.82 -8.34 10.05
C ILE A 147 9.41 -6.87 10.04
N TYR A 148 10.32 -5.97 10.44
CA TYR A 148 10.06 -4.54 10.48
C TYR A 148 9.66 -3.99 9.11
N PHE A 149 10.47 -4.22 8.07
CA PHE A 149 10.20 -3.69 6.74
C PHE A 149 9.00 -4.37 6.06
N PHE A 150 8.76 -5.66 6.33
CA PHE A 150 7.54 -6.33 5.88
C PHE A 150 6.28 -5.68 6.47
N ILE A 151 6.25 -5.46 7.79
CA ILE A 151 5.12 -4.80 8.47
C ILE A 151 4.98 -3.34 7.99
N ALA A 152 6.08 -2.60 7.89
CA ALA A 152 6.07 -1.21 7.41
C ALA A 152 5.56 -1.12 5.97
N GLY A 153 5.99 -2.03 5.10
CA GLY A 153 5.50 -2.17 3.74
C GLY A 153 4.01 -2.47 3.70
N PHE A 154 3.56 -3.44 4.49
CA PHE A 154 2.14 -3.80 4.60
C PHE A 154 1.27 -2.62 5.02
N ILE A 155 1.63 -1.95 6.12
CA ILE A 155 0.90 -0.80 6.64
C ILE A 155 0.87 0.32 5.61
N SER A 156 2.02 0.62 4.98
CA SER A 156 2.12 1.67 3.97
C SER A 156 1.25 1.35 2.75
N GLY A 157 1.41 0.15 2.17
CA GLY A 157 0.63 -0.29 1.01
C GLY A 157 -0.86 -0.28 1.29
N TYR A 158 -1.26 -0.78 2.47
CA TYR A 158 -2.66 -0.75 2.91
C TYR A 158 -3.20 0.67 3.04
N TYR A 159 -2.48 1.53 3.76
CA TYR A 159 -2.87 2.91 4.03
C TYR A 159 -3.02 3.71 2.75
N TYR A 160 -2.01 3.66 1.87
CA TYR A 160 -2.04 4.37 0.60
C TYR A 160 -3.14 3.86 -0.32
N THR A 161 -3.31 2.54 -0.43
CA THR A 161 -4.36 1.96 -1.27
C THR A 161 -5.74 2.38 -0.77
N ARG A 162 -5.98 2.33 0.54
CA ARG A 162 -7.28 2.67 1.14
C ARG A 162 -7.68 4.13 0.96
N ILE A 163 -6.71 5.06 0.91
CA ILE A 163 -6.98 6.49 0.76
C ILE A 163 -6.96 6.94 -0.70
N PHE A 164 -6.03 6.42 -1.50
CA PHE A 164 -5.78 6.93 -2.85
C PHE A 164 -6.70 6.29 -3.90
N LEU A 165 -6.92 4.96 -3.86
CA LEU A 165 -7.70 4.28 -4.90
C LEU A 165 -9.15 4.75 -5.01
N PRO A 166 -9.92 4.95 -3.91
CA PRO A 166 -11.29 5.42 -4.02
C PRO A 166 -11.40 6.77 -4.73
N ASN A 167 -10.49 7.70 -4.41
CA ASN A 167 -10.44 9.01 -5.05
C ASN A 167 -10.00 8.92 -6.52
N LEU A 168 -9.04 8.05 -6.82
CA LEU A 168 -8.62 7.82 -8.21
C LEU A 168 -9.77 7.26 -9.05
N PHE A 169 -10.52 6.31 -8.49
CA PHE A 169 -11.65 5.68 -9.14
C PHE A 169 -12.84 6.63 -9.36
N SER A 170 -13.11 7.53 -8.41
CA SER A 170 -14.14 8.56 -8.61
C SER A 170 -13.75 9.55 -9.72
N VAL A 171 -12.49 10.02 -9.73
CA VAL A 171 -12.00 10.97 -10.74
C VAL A 171 -11.98 10.36 -12.15
N MET A 172 -11.56 9.10 -12.30
CA MET A 172 -11.57 8.45 -13.61
C MET A 172 -13.00 8.25 -14.14
N GLU A 173 -13.96 8.00 -13.25
CA GLU A 173 -15.36 7.82 -13.61
C GLU A 173 -15.99 9.15 -14.05
N GLU A 174 -15.81 10.22 -13.29
CA GLU A 174 -16.24 11.56 -13.66
C GLU A 174 -15.70 11.96 -15.04
N ASN A 175 -14.41 11.70 -15.29
CA ASN A 175 -13.79 11.94 -16.59
C ASN A 175 -14.39 11.09 -17.73
N SER A 176 -14.83 9.86 -17.43
CA SER A 176 -15.49 9.00 -18.41
C SER A 176 -16.89 9.52 -18.78
N ILE A 177 -17.63 10.03 -17.79
CA ILE A 177 -18.96 10.63 -17.99
C ILE A 177 -18.84 11.91 -18.81
N LEU A 178 -17.92 12.81 -18.48
CA LEU A 178 -17.68 14.05 -19.23
C LEU A 178 -17.32 13.78 -20.70
N LYS A 179 -16.53 12.73 -20.97
CA LYS A 179 -16.23 12.30 -22.34
C LYS A 179 -17.46 11.79 -23.09
N ALA A 180 -18.35 11.07 -22.41
CA ALA A 180 -19.62 10.61 -22.99
C ALA A 180 -20.55 11.79 -23.30
N GLU A 181 -20.71 12.73 -22.37
CA GLU A 181 -21.53 13.93 -22.55
C GLU A 181 -21.03 14.78 -23.72
N THR A 182 -19.73 15.07 -23.77
CA THR A 182 -19.14 15.87 -24.86
C THR A 182 -19.29 15.19 -26.23
N ALA A 183 -19.24 13.85 -26.29
CA ALA A 183 -19.53 13.11 -27.52
C ALA A 183 -20.99 13.29 -27.96
N ILE A 184 -21.95 13.17 -27.04
CA ILE A 184 -23.38 13.38 -27.30
C ILE A 184 -23.65 14.80 -27.81
N TRP A 185 -23.11 15.82 -27.12
CA TRP A 185 -23.26 17.22 -27.53
C TRP A 185 -22.65 17.49 -28.91
N ARG A 186 -21.51 16.85 -29.23
CA ARG A 186 -20.85 16.97 -30.53
C ARG A 186 -21.68 16.36 -31.65
N GLU A 187 -22.30 15.20 -31.41
CA GLU A 187 -23.21 14.57 -32.37
C GLU A 187 -24.50 15.37 -32.56
N GLY A 188 -25.11 15.83 -31.48
CA GLY A 188 -26.30 16.70 -31.51
C GLY A 188 -26.05 17.99 -32.30
N GLY A 189 -24.91 18.65 -32.04
CA GLY A 189 -24.49 19.83 -32.79
C GLY A 189 -24.35 19.56 -34.29
N LYS A 190 -23.67 18.46 -34.67
CA LYS A 190 -23.55 18.06 -36.09
C LYS A 190 -24.91 17.85 -36.77
N LYS A 191 -25.86 17.18 -36.10
CA LYS A 191 -27.22 16.98 -36.61
C LYS A 191 -27.98 18.29 -36.78
N MET A 192 -27.84 19.23 -35.84
CA MET A 192 -28.46 20.55 -35.94
C MET A 192 -27.89 21.35 -37.13
N PHE A 193 -26.57 21.32 -37.34
CA PHE A 193 -25.94 21.99 -38.48
C PHE A 193 -26.31 21.35 -39.82
N SER A 194 -26.49 20.03 -39.90
CA SER A 194 -26.95 19.39 -41.13
C SER A 194 -28.39 19.76 -41.48
N LEU A 195 -29.28 19.79 -40.48
CA LEU A 195 -30.69 20.17 -40.68
C LEU A 195 -30.86 21.66 -41.03
N ALA A 196 -30.00 22.54 -40.51
CA ALA A 196 -30.01 23.96 -40.85
C ALA A 196 -29.36 24.28 -42.22
N GLY A 197 -28.61 23.33 -42.78
CA GLY A 197 -27.90 23.47 -44.05
C GLY A 197 -28.64 22.93 -45.27
N GLU A 198 -29.79 22.28 -45.10
CA GLU A 198 -30.68 21.87 -46.19
C GLU A 198 -31.66 23.01 -46.50
N PRO A 199 -31.48 23.80 -47.57
CA PRO A 199 -32.52 24.70 -48.03
C PRO A 199 -33.71 23.86 -48.49
N GLU A 200 -34.92 24.20 -48.01
CA GLU A 200 -36.17 23.65 -48.56
C GLU A 200 -36.21 23.91 -50.07
N VAL A 201 -36.12 22.84 -50.87
CA VAL A 201 -36.35 22.83 -52.32
C VAL A 201 -37.71 22.21 -52.59
#